data_AF-A0A2S0RH25-F1
#
_entry.id   AF-A0A2S0RH25-F1
#
_cell.length_a   1.000
_cell.length_b   1.000
_cell.length_c   1.000
_cell.angle_alpha   90.00
_cell.angle_beta   90.00
_cell.angle_gamma   90.00
#
_symmetry.space_group_name_H-M   'P 1'
#
loop_
_entity.id
_entity.type
_entity.pdbx_description
1 polymer ?
#
loop_
_entity_poly.entity_id
_entity_poly.type
_entity_poly.pdbx_seq_one_letter_code
_entity_poly.pdbx_strand_id
1 'polypeptide(L)'
;MYTYKEAQKIANYYLGKVIGKPLSKAKAKSLPITEIKIEELNDHTFNVFCYGKASSSVIFFTTIDLVAKDLELLGPDEVLKLED
;
A
#
# COMPACT_ATOMS: atom_id res chain seq x y z
N MET A 1 2.47 -11.96 0.17
CA MET A 1 1.07 -12.14 0.58
C MET A 1 1.06 -12.48 2.06
N TYR A 2 -0.03 -12.19 2.77
CA TYR A 2 -0.03 -12.09 4.23
C TYR A 2 -1.27 -12.74 4.85
N THR A 3 -1.17 -13.13 6.12
CA THR A 3 -2.36 -13.30 6.98
C THR A 3 -3.05 -11.96 7.21
N TYR A 4 -4.30 -11.98 7.65
CA TYR A 4 -5.03 -10.74 7.95
C TYR A 4 -4.32 -9.87 9.00
N LYS A 5 -3.76 -10.50 10.05
CA LYS A 5 -3.04 -9.80 11.12
C LYS A 5 -1.77 -9.11 10.62
N GLU A 6 -1.00 -9.80 9.78
CA GLU A 6 0.19 -9.24 9.14
C GLU A 6 -0.18 -8.08 8.21
N ALA A 7 -1.23 -8.24 7.39
CA ALA A 7 -1.73 -7.20 6.52
C ALA A 7 -2.20 -5.96 7.30
N GLN A 8 -2.83 -6.14 8.46
CA GLN A 8 -3.20 -5.04 9.36
C GLN A 8 -1.98 -4.29 9.90
N LYS A 9 -0.96 -5.02 10.37
CA LYS A 9 0.29 -4.41 10.85
C LYS A 9 0.96 -3.58 9.76
N ILE A 10 1.07 -4.15 8.56
CA ILE A 10 1.60 -3.48 7.37
C ILE A 10 0.79 -2.21 7.06
N ALA A 11 -0.53 -2.34 6.91
CA ALA A 11 -1.41 -1.20 6.59
C ALA A 11 -1.29 -0.07 7.62
N ASN A 12 -1.29 -0.39 8.91
CA ASN A 12 -1.13 0.58 9.99
C ASN A 12 0.21 1.32 9.93
N TYR A 13 1.31 0.59 9.68
CA TYR A 13 2.62 1.20 9.55
C TYR A 13 2.66 2.22 8.40
N TYR A 14 2.07 1.91 7.25
CA TYR A 14 2.13 2.77 6.07
C TYR A 14 1.07 3.87 6.05
N LEU A 15 0.00 3.78 6.85
CA LEU A 15 -1.11 4.75 6.84
C LEU A 15 -0.64 6.21 6.93
N GLY A 16 0.29 6.51 7.85
CA GLY A 16 0.84 7.87 7.99
C GLY A 16 1.99 8.22 7.03
N LYS A 17 2.49 7.24 6.26
CA LYS A 17 3.71 7.39 5.44
C LYS A 17 3.43 7.57 3.96
N VAL A 18 2.37 6.93 3.45
CA VAL A 18 2.10 6.87 2.01
C VAL A 18 0.92 7.73 1.58
N ILE A 19 -0.01 8.08 2.48
CA ILE A 19 -1.15 8.95 2.14
C ILE A 19 -0.63 10.31 1.64
N GLY A 20 -1.19 10.77 0.52
CA GLY A 20 -0.79 11.99 -0.19
C GLY A 20 0.47 11.85 -1.04
N LYS A 21 1.24 10.75 -0.91
CA LYS A 21 2.39 10.48 -1.77
C LYS A 21 1.95 9.94 -3.13
N PRO A 22 2.76 10.08 -4.19
CA PRO A 22 2.42 9.53 -5.50
C PRO A 22 2.28 8.01 -5.48
N LEU A 23 1.29 7.49 -6.21
CA LEU A 23 1.04 6.06 -6.38
C LEU A 23 2.20 5.32 -7.09
N SER A 24 3.00 6.02 -7.89
CA SER A 24 4.24 5.52 -8.47
C SER A 24 5.14 6.68 -8.90
N LYS A 25 6.47 6.50 -8.80
CA LYS A 25 7.48 7.43 -9.34
C LYS A 25 7.48 7.46 -10.88
N ALA A 26 7.08 6.36 -11.54
CA ALA A 26 7.26 6.16 -12.98
C ALA A 26 6.15 6.77 -13.86
N LYS A 27 4.97 7.10 -13.30
CA LYS A 27 3.83 7.59 -14.09
C LYS A 27 3.67 9.09 -13.97
N ALA A 28 3.76 9.78 -15.11
CA ALA A 28 3.74 11.24 -15.32
C ALA A 28 2.46 12.00 -14.87
N LYS A 29 1.64 11.41 -14.01
CA LYS A 29 0.63 12.14 -13.23
C LYS A 29 0.78 11.65 -11.80
N SER A 30 1.26 12.54 -10.94
CA SER A 30 1.28 12.38 -9.49
C SER A 30 -0.15 12.12 -9.01
N LEU A 31 -0.58 10.85 -9.03
CA LEU A 31 -1.85 10.42 -8.45
C LEU A 31 -1.59 10.22 -6.96
N PRO A 32 -2.04 11.13 -6.08
CA PRO A 32 -1.81 10.96 -4.66
C PRO A 32 -2.56 9.72 -4.19
N ILE A 33 -1.90 8.93 -3.34
CA ILE A 33 -2.54 7.84 -2.61
C ILE A 33 -3.55 8.46 -1.66
N THR A 34 -4.81 8.11 -1.84
CA THR A 34 -5.92 8.59 -1.01
C THR A 34 -6.36 7.56 0.01
N GLU A 35 -6.02 6.28 -0.21
CA GLU A 35 -6.54 5.18 0.59
C GLU A 35 -5.57 3.99 0.57
N ILE A 36 -5.55 3.23 1.66
CA ILE A 36 -4.88 1.93 1.77
C ILE A 36 -5.96 0.91 2.11
N LYS A 37 -5.97 -0.23 1.42
CA LYS A 37 -6.90 -1.33 1.72
C LYS A 37 -6.16 -2.64 1.90
N ILE A 38 -6.71 -3.45 2.78
CA ILE A 38 -6.40 -4.87 2.88
C ILE A 38 -7.45 -5.61 2.06
N GLU A 39 -7.00 -6.42 1.12
CA GLU A 39 -7.90 -7.20 0.27
C GLU A 39 -7.53 -8.68 0.34
N GLU A 40 -8.55 -9.52 0.45
CA GLU A 40 -8.40 -10.96 0.33
C GLU A 40 -8.30 -11.33 -1.14
N LEU A 41 -7.23 -12.02 -1.52
CA LEU A 41 -7.01 -12.46 -2.89
C LEU A 41 -7.62 -13.85 -3.11
N ASN A 42 -7.26 -14.79 -2.23
CA ASN A 42 -7.60 -16.21 -2.31
C ASN A 42 -7.63 -16.78 -0.88
N ASP A 43 -8.46 -17.77 -0.57
CA ASP A 43 -8.46 -18.61 0.65
C ASP A 43 -7.63 -18.04 1.84
N HIS A 44 -8.14 -17.01 2.53
CA HIS A 44 -7.53 -16.40 3.72
C HIS A 44 -6.13 -15.79 3.53
N THR A 45 -5.80 -15.45 2.29
CA THR A 45 -4.56 -14.82 1.89
C THR A 45 -4.84 -13.38 1.48
N PHE A 46 -4.22 -12.45 2.19
CA PHE A 46 -4.47 -11.02 2.07
C PHE A 46 -3.28 -10.30 1.43
N ASN A 47 -3.57 -9.15 0.83
CA ASN A 47 -2.55 -8.22 0.36
C ASN A 47 -2.95 -6.78 0.70
N VAL A 48 -1.96 -5.89 0.70
CA VAL A 48 -2.16 -4.48 1.01
C VAL A 48 -1.97 -3.65 -0.27
N PHE A 49 -2.99 -2.90 -0.62
CA PHE A 49 -3.03 -2.07 -1.81
C PHE A 49 -3.12 -0.60 -1.46
N CYS A 50 -2.42 0.22 -2.23
CA CYS A 50 -2.57 1.66 -2.23
C CYS A 50 -3.47 2.08 -3.39
N TYR A 51 -4.40 2.97 -3.12
CA TYR A 51 -5.39 3.46 -4.07
C TYR A 51 -5.23 4.97 -4.26
N GLY A 52 -5.25 5.41 -5.52
CA GLY A 52 -5.25 6.81 -5.92
C GLY A 52 -6.36 7.08 -6.93
N LYS A 53 -6.99 8.26 -6.83
CA LYS A 53 -8.06 8.66 -7.77
C LYS A 53 -7.53 9.68 -8.76
N ALA A 54 -7.76 9.44 -10.05
CA ALA A 54 -7.52 10.44 -11.09
C ALA A 54 -8.74 11.33 -11.32
N SER A 55 -9.94 10.77 -11.12
CA SER A 55 -11.23 11.46 -11.16
C SER A 55 -12.27 10.67 -10.33
N SER A 56 -13.52 11.12 -10.30
CA SER A 56 -14.62 10.42 -9.62
C SER A 56 -14.87 9.01 -10.16
N SER A 57 -14.55 8.75 -11.43
CA SER A 57 -14.85 7.48 -12.11
C SER A 57 -13.61 6.64 -12.43
N VAL A 58 -12.40 7.17 -12.20
CA VAL A 58 -11.15 6.49 -12.56
C VAL A 58 -10.27 6.33 -11.33
N ILE A 59 -10.15 5.07 -10.88
CA ILE A 59 -9.37 4.64 -9.74
C ILE A 59 -8.16 3.86 -10.24
N PHE A 60 -6.99 4.17 -9.69
CA PHE A 60 -5.76 3.43 -9.90
C PHE A 60 -5.32 2.81 -8.58
N PHE A 61 -4.67 1.65 -8.66
CA PHE A 61 -4.12 0.99 -7.50
C PHE A 61 -2.80 0.32 -7.81
N THR A 62 -2.03 0.03 -6.76
CA THR A 62 -0.80 -0.74 -6.81
C THR A 62 -0.58 -1.44 -5.47
N THR A 63 0.33 -2.41 -5.41
CA THR A 63 0.70 -3.06 -4.14
C THR A 63 1.56 -2.16 -3.28
N ILE A 64 1.48 -2.35 -1.96
CA ILE A 64 2.30 -1.63 -1.00
C ILE A 64 3.81 -1.87 -1.21
N ASP A 65 4.22 -3.05 -1.69
CA ASP A 65 5.62 -3.38 -1.97
C ASP A 65 6.25 -2.42 -2.99
N LEU A 66 5.50 -2.12 -4.05
CA LEU A 66 5.94 -1.21 -5.10
C LEU A 66 5.99 0.23 -4.58
N VAL A 67 5.02 0.64 -3.76
CA VAL A 67 5.01 1.97 -3.14
C VAL A 67 6.16 2.12 -2.16
N ALA A 68 6.41 1.12 -1.31
CA ALA A 68 7.49 1.14 -0.34
C ALA A 68 8.85 1.26 -1.05
N LYS A 69 9.06 0.48 -2.11
CA LYS A 69 10.26 0.56 -2.94
C LYS A 69 10.39 1.92 -3.60
N ASP A 70 9.33 2.44 -4.21
CA ASP A 70 9.35 3.75 -4.87
C ASP A 70 9.61 4.87 -3.85
N LEU A 71 9.10 4.79 -2.64
CA LEU A 71 9.27 5.82 -1.61
C LEU A 71 10.49 5.61 -0.71
N GLU A 72 11.32 4.61 -1.00
CA GLU A 72 12.52 4.26 -0.20
C GLU A 72 12.18 4.04 1.28
N LEU A 73 11.01 3.43 1.54
CA LEU A 73 10.56 3.00 2.86
C LEU A 73 11.01 1.56 3.13
N LEU A 74 10.97 1.14 4.39
CA LEU A 74 11.11 -0.28 4.76
C LEU A 74 10.16 -1.12 3.92
N GLY A 75 10.58 -2.31 3.50
CA GLY A 75 9.71 -3.28 2.84
C GLY A 75 8.71 -3.92 3.81
N PRO A 76 7.60 -4.50 3.32
CA PRO A 76 6.59 -5.11 4.21
C PRO A 76 7.16 -6.21 5.11
N ASP A 77 8.07 -7.03 4.60
CA ASP A 77 8.72 -8.10 5.38
C ASP A 77 9.61 -7.56 6.51
N GLU A 78 10.16 -6.36 6.35
CA GLU A 78 10.92 -5.67 7.39
C GLU A 78 9.98 -5.08 8.44
N VAL A 79 8.85 -4.52 8.01
CA VAL A 79 7.80 -4.00 8.90
C VAL A 79 7.26 -5.11 9.81
N LEU A 80 7.08 -6.33 9.29
CA LEU A 80 6.63 -7.47 10.09
C LEU A 80 7.61 -7.87 11.21
N LYS A 81 8.89 -7.55 11.06
CA LYS A 81 9.94 -7.84 12.05
C LYS A 81 10.10 -6.75 13.11
N LEU A 82 9.47 -5.60 12.92
CA LEU A 82 9.46 -4.56 13.94
C LEU A 82 8.70 -5.07 15.17
N GLU A 83 9.22 -4.82 16.36
CA GLU A 83 8.46 -5.02 17.60
C GLU A 83 7.26 -4.05 17.61
N ASP A 84 6.13 -4.49 18.18
CA ASP A 84 4.91 -3.66 18.29
C ASP A 84 5.07 -2.51 19.29
#